data_AF-A0A800AR54-F1
#
_entry.id   AF-A0A800AR54-F1
#
_cell.length_a   1.000
_cell.length_b   1.000
_cell.length_c   1.000
_cell.angle_alpha   90.00
_cell.angle_beta   90.00
_cell.angle_gamma   90.00
#
_symmetry.space_group_name_H-M   'P 1'
#
loop_
_entity.id
_entity.type
_entity.pdbx_description
1 polymer ?
#
loop_
_entity_poly.entity_id
_entity_poly.type
_entity_poly.pdbx_seq_one_letter_code
_entity_poly.pdbx_strand_id
1 'polypeptide(L)'
;MKFQRKIEKPLGQILIERGIITKEQLNKVLEIQKKEGGLIGEVIVKLGFAKEIDIAHCLSLQYGFPYLPLENYEISKEVINLLPKKVSSHYCLIPIDKIGNTLTVVMANPLNTQAIEDLEDITHCDIQIFISTPSDIRKSIEKFY
;
A
#
# COMPACT_ATOMS: atom_id res chain seq x y z
N MET A 1 5.56 -8.68 13.16
CA MET A 1 5.57 -9.53 11.94
C MET A 1 6.79 -9.19 11.06
N LYS A 2 7.56 -10.16 10.51
CA LYS A 2 8.72 -9.86 9.62
C LYS A 2 8.38 -10.22 8.17
N PHE A 3 8.17 -9.21 7.32
CA PHE A 3 8.01 -9.42 5.88
C PHE A 3 9.36 -9.79 5.26
N GLN A 4 9.43 -10.96 4.63
CA GLN A 4 10.59 -11.37 3.86
C GLN A 4 10.39 -10.95 2.41
N ARG A 5 11.41 -10.29 1.85
CA ARG A 5 11.44 -9.98 0.42
C ARG A 5 11.47 -11.29 -0.36
N LYS A 6 10.59 -11.43 -1.35
CA LYS A 6 10.72 -12.47 -2.40
C LYS A 6 11.85 -12.12 -3.37
N ILE A 7 12.08 -10.82 -3.56
CA ILE A 7 13.16 -10.30 -4.40
C ILE A 7 13.99 -9.34 -3.55
N GLU A 8 15.27 -9.66 -3.33
CA GLU A 8 16.16 -8.85 -2.47
C GLU A 8 16.40 -7.43 -3.01
N LYS A 9 16.23 -7.23 -4.33
CA LYS A 9 16.45 -5.95 -5.02
C LYS A 9 15.60 -4.83 -4.42
N PRO A 10 16.16 -3.60 -4.27
CA PRO A 10 15.39 -2.42 -3.88
C PRO A 10 14.31 -2.05 -4.90
N LEU A 11 13.25 -1.36 -4.46
CA LEU A 11 12.13 -0.95 -5.31
C LEU A 11 12.58 -0.15 -6.55
N GLY A 12 13.51 0.80 -6.38
CA GLY A 12 14.05 1.59 -7.49
C GLY A 12 14.75 0.75 -8.55
N GLN A 13 15.45 -0.31 -8.16
CA GLN A 13 16.11 -1.22 -9.10
C GLN A 13 15.08 -2.04 -9.88
N ILE A 14 14.01 -2.50 -9.22
CA ILE A 14 12.91 -3.22 -9.87
C ILE A 14 12.24 -2.31 -10.92
N LEU A 15 12.04 -1.03 -10.60
CA LEU A 15 11.45 -0.05 -11.52
C LEU A 15 12.35 0.20 -12.75
N ILE A 16 13.67 0.26 -12.56
CA ILE A 16 14.64 0.38 -13.68
C ILE A 16 14.60 -0.86 -14.58
N GLU A 17 14.65 -2.05 -14.00
CA GLU A 17 14.66 -3.31 -14.77
C GLU A 17 13.38 -3.52 -15.58
N ARG A 18 12.27 -2.95 -15.11
CA ARG A 18 10.99 -2.95 -15.82
C ARG A 18 10.85 -1.81 -16.83
N GLY A 19 11.87 -0.97 -16.99
CA GLY A 19 11.86 0.17 -17.91
C GLY A 19 10.89 1.29 -17.52
N ILE A 20 10.45 1.33 -16.25
CA ILE A 20 9.48 2.32 -15.76
C ILE A 20 10.19 3.65 -15.47
N ILE A 21 11.40 3.58 -14.90
CA ILE A 21 12.25 4.75 -14.65
C ILE A 21 13.66 4.51 -15.17
N THR A 22 14.40 5.59 -15.43
CA THR A 22 15.84 5.52 -15.73
C THR A 22 16.69 5.63 -14.47
N LYS A 23 17.99 5.32 -14.59
CA LYS A 23 18.96 5.48 -13.50
C LYS A 23 19.10 6.95 -13.09
N GLU A 24 19.08 7.86 -14.06
CA GLU A 24 19.16 9.30 -13.83
C GLU A 24 17.94 9.81 -13.05
N GLN A 25 16.74 9.33 -13.41
CA GLN A 25 15.50 9.62 -12.69
C GLN A 25 15.56 9.09 -11.25
N LEU A 26 16.04 7.86 -11.05
CA LEU A 26 16.21 7.29 -9.71
C LEU A 26 17.19 8.10 -8.85
N ASN A 27 18.32 8.53 -9.41
CA ASN A 27 19.28 9.37 -8.69
C ASN A 27 18.63 10.69 -8.22
N LYS A 28 17.89 11.36 -9.11
CA LYS A 28 17.16 12.59 -8.78
C LYS A 28 16.12 12.36 -7.68
N VAL A 29 15.39 11.24 -7.72
CA VAL A 29 14.44 10.84 -6.68
C VAL A 29 15.13 10.69 -5.33
N LEU A 30 16.27 9.99 -5.28
CA LEU A 30 17.02 9.76 -4.04
C LEU A 30 17.55 11.06 -3.43
N GLU A 31 18.00 12.01 -4.24
CA GLU A 31 18.41 13.33 -3.78
C GLU A 31 17.27 14.11 -3.12
N ILE A 32 16.07 14.05 -3.73
CA ILE A 32 14.87 14.71 -3.19
C ILE A 32 14.42 14.01 -1.91
N GLN A 33 14.34 12.68 -1.92
CA GLN A 33 13.97 11.88 -0.74
C GLN A 33 14.91 12.14 0.44
N LYS A 34 16.22 12.32 0.20
CA LYS A 34 17.18 12.65 1.26
C LYS A 34 16.91 14.02 1.89
N LYS A 35 16.36 14.97 1.13
CA LYS A 35 16.06 16.33 1.59
C LYS A 35 14.68 16.46 2.24
N GLU A 36 13.68 15.83 1.62
CA GLU A 36 12.26 15.97 1.99
C GLU A 36 11.73 14.81 2.85
N GLY A 37 12.45 13.69 2.90
CA GLY A 37 11.96 12.44 3.49
C GLY A 37 10.91 11.74 2.61
N GLY A 38 10.07 10.92 3.24
CA GLY A 38 8.97 10.21 2.56
C GLY A 38 9.39 8.90 1.89
N LEU A 39 8.39 8.19 1.33
CA LEU A 39 8.62 6.93 0.65
C LEU A 39 9.11 7.17 -0.78
N ILE A 40 10.10 6.38 -1.22
CA ILE A 40 10.69 6.53 -2.55
C ILE A 40 9.64 6.45 -3.68
N GLY A 41 8.66 5.55 -3.54
CA GLY A 41 7.57 5.40 -4.51
C GLY A 41 6.68 6.64 -4.60
N GLU A 42 6.41 7.30 -3.48
CA GLU A 42 5.62 8.55 -3.47
C GLU A 42 6.38 9.69 -4.17
N VAL A 43 7.69 9.80 -3.94
CA VAL A 43 8.53 10.79 -4.62
C VAL A 43 8.58 10.53 -6.13
N ILE A 44 8.68 9.28 -6.56
CA ILE A 44 8.66 8.90 -7.99
C ILE A 44 7.35 9.33 -8.65
N VAL A 45 6.21 9.08 -8.00
CA VAL A 45 4.89 9.47 -8.51
C VAL A 45 4.73 10.99 -8.51
N LYS A 46 5.14 11.68 -7.44
CA LYS A 46 5.10 13.15 -7.33
C LYS A 46 5.87 13.85 -8.45
N LEU A 47 6.98 13.25 -8.89
CA LEU A 47 7.80 13.76 -10.01
C LEU A 47 7.28 13.36 -11.39
N GLY A 48 6.22 12.56 -11.47
CA GLY A 48 5.63 12.08 -12.72
C GLY A 48 6.46 11.03 -13.44
N PHE A 49 7.41 10.38 -12.75
CA PHE A 49 8.28 9.36 -13.36
C PHE A 49 7.61 7.99 -13.43
N ALA A 50 6.64 7.71 -12.57
CA ALA A 50 5.82 6.51 -12.64
C ALA A 50 4.40 6.81 -12.14
N LYS A 51 3.47 5.90 -12.41
CA LYS A 51 2.11 5.95 -11.86
C LYS A 51 2.05 5.17 -10.54
N GLU A 52 1.03 5.45 -9.72
CA GLU A 52 0.81 4.71 -8.46
C GLU A 52 0.70 3.20 -8.68
N ILE A 53 0.07 2.78 -9.79
CA ILE A 53 -0.07 1.38 -10.16
C ILE A 53 1.28 0.68 -10.39
N ASP A 54 2.26 1.40 -10.94
CA ASP A 54 3.60 0.87 -11.20
C ASP A 54 4.31 0.56 -9.88
N ILE A 55 4.15 1.46 -8.89
CA ILE A 55 4.69 1.29 -7.54
C ILE A 55 4.02 0.09 -6.85
N ALA A 56 2.70 0.02 -6.89
CA ALA A 56 1.93 -1.07 -6.27
C ALA A 56 2.32 -2.44 -6.83
N HIS A 57 2.42 -2.57 -8.15
CA HIS A 57 2.87 -3.80 -8.80
C HIS A 57 4.31 -4.16 -8.45
N CYS A 58 5.23 -3.20 -8.37
CA CYS A 58 6.61 -3.50 -8.00
C CYS A 58 6.73 -3.93 -6.52
N LEU A 59 5.95 -3.34 -5.61
CA LEU A 59 5.88 -3.78 -4.21
C LEU A 59 5.28 -5.19 -4.10
N SER A 60 4.25 -5.49 -4.89
CA SER A 60 3.65 -6.81 -5.02
C SER A 60 4.69 -7.86 -5.45
N LEU A 61 5.53 -7.54 -6.45
CA LEU A 61 6.62 -8.42 -6.88
C LEU A 61 7.70 -8.59 -5.81
N GLN A 62 8.07 -7.49 -5.14
CA GLN A 62 9.18 -7.48 -4.19
C GLN A 62 8.87 -8.30 -2.91
N TYR A 63 7.64 -8.21 -2.40
CA TYR A 63 7.25 -8.82 -1.12
C TYR A 63 6.19 -9.92 -1.26
N GLY A 64 5.54 -10.02 -2.42
CA GLY A 64 4.57 -11.06 -2.71
C GLY A 64 3.15 -10.79 -2.23
N PHE A 65 2.83 -9.56 -1.81
CA PHE A 65 1.46 -9.18 -1.51
C PHE A 65 0.63 -9.12 -2.80
N PRO A 66 -0.56 -9.73 -2.86
CA PRO A 66 -1.40 -9.62 -4.05
C PRO A 66 -1.90 -8.19 -4.24
N TYR A 67 -1.95 -7.74 -5.51
CA TYR A 67 -2.59 -6.48 -5.88
C TYR A 67 -4.10 -6.68 -6.05
N LEU A 68 -4.91 -5.74 -5.56
CA LEU A 68 -6.36 -5.74 -5.68
C LEU A 68 -6.90 -4.37 -6.10
N PRO A 69 -7.54 -4.24 -7.28
CA PRO A 69 -8.25 -3.02 -7.64
C PRO A 69 -9.57 -2.91 -6.86
N LEU A 70 -9.89 -1.70 -6.37
CA LEU A 70 -11.05 -1.47 -5.50
C LEU A 70 -12.29 -0.89 -6.20
N GLU A 71 -12.18 -0.49 -7.48
CA GLU A 71 -13.22 0.27 -8.21
C GLU A 71 -14.61 -0.37 -8.16
N ASN A 72 -14.68 -1.70 -8.25
CA ASN A 72 -15.94 -2.47 -8.26
C ASN A 72 -16.10 -3.38 -7.03
N TYR A 73 -15.32 -3.15 -5.98
CA TYR A 73 -15.45 -3.93 -4.75
C TYR A 73 -16.65 -3.41 -3.95
N GLU A 74 -17.49 -4.33 -3.49
CA GLU A 74 -18.58 -4.05 -2.56
C GLU A 74 -18.17 -4.58 -1.18
N ILE A 75 -18.28 -3.73 -0.17
CA ILE A 75 -17.83 -4.04 1.19
C ILE A 75 -19.04 -3.97 2.12
N SER A 76 -19.22 -4.99 2.94
CA SER A 76 -20.34 -5.01 3.88
C SER A 76 -20.17 -3.92 4.95
N LYS A 77 -21.28 -3.34 5.41
CA LYS A 77 -21.26 -2.34 6.49
C LYS A 77 -20.65 -2.88 7.78
N GLU A 78 -20.85 -4.17 8.05
CA GLU A 78 -20.25 -4.84 9.21
C GLU A 78 -18.72 -4.77 9.15
N VAL A 79 -18.11 -5.04 7.99
CA VAL A 79 -16.66 -4.99 7.81
C VAL A 79 -16.13 -3.56 7.87
N ILE A 80 -16.79 -2.60 7.23
CA ILE A 80 -16.39 -1.18 7.25
C ILE A 80 -16.37 -0.63 8.69
N ASN A 81 -17.36 -1.01 9.50
CA ASN A 81 -17.49 -0.54 10.88
C ASN A 81 -16.43 -1.10 11.83
N LEU A 82 -15.62 -2.08 11.42
CA LEU A 82 -14.52 -2.61 12.24
C LEU A 82 -13.40 -1.58 12.44
N LEU A 83 -13.26 -0.63 11.52
CA LEU A 83 -12.19 0.37 11.56
C LEU A 83 -12.77 1.78 11.44
N PRO A 84 -12.44 2.72 12.34
CA PRO A 84 -12.85 4.11 12.19
C PRO A 84 -12.30 4.75 10.91
N LYS A 85 -13.09 5.59 10.22
CA LYS A 85 -12.65 6.35 9.02
C LYS A 85 -11.30 7.03 9.22
N LYS A 86 -11.07 7.60 10.41
CA LYS A 86 -9.81 8.28 10.75
C LYS A 86 -8.58 7.36 10.65
N VAL A 87 -8.70 6.10 11.08
CA VAL A 87 -7.60 5.11 11.01
C VAL A 87 -7.34 4.74 9.54
N SER A 88 -8.41 4.42 8.82
CA SER A 88 -8.38 4.11 7.38
C SER A 88 -7.76 5.23 6.55
N SER A 89 -8.14 6.48 6.81
CA SER A 89 -7.56 7.67 6.16
C SER A 89 -6.11 7.92 6.56
N HIS A 90 -5.77 7.78 7.84
CA HIS A 90 -4.42 8.05 8.36
C HIS A 90 -3.39 7.10 7.74
N TYR A 91 -3.69 5.80 7.73
CA TYR A 91 -2.78 4.79 7.19
C TYR A 91 -2.96 4.52 5.70
N CYS A 92 -3.96 5.15 5.05
CA CYS A 92 -4.33 4.91 3.67
C CYS A 92 -4.55 3.40 3.41
N LEU A 93 -5.56 2.87 4.11
CA LEU A 93 -6.00 1.48 4.01
C LEU A 93 -7.51 1.37 4.18
N ILE A 94 -8.08 0.23 3.82
CA ILE A 94 -9.51 -0.06 3.99
C ILE A 94 -9.75 -1.56 4.26
N PRO A 95 -10.61 -1.93 5.23
CA PRO A 95 -11.00 -3.32 5.42
C PRO A 95 -11.99 -3.72 4.31
N ILE A 96 -11.82 -4.90 3.72
CA ILE A 96 -12.65 -5.34 2.58
C ILE A 96 -13.43 -6.63 2.82
N ASP A 97 -12.95 -7.48 3.73
CA ASP A 97 -13.64 -8.73 4.08
C ASP A 97 -13.19 -9.22 5.45
N LYS A 98 -14.03 -10.00 6.13
CA LYS A 98 -13.68 -10.67 7.38
C LYS A 98 -14.20 -12.11 7.36
N ILE A 99 -13.29 -13.07 7.49
CA ILE A 99 -13.61 -14.50 7.54
C ILE A 99 -13.08 -15.07 8.85
N GLY A 100 -13.99 -15.46 9.75
CA GLY A 100 -13.61 -15.92 11.09
C GLY A 100 -12.87 -14.82 11.87
N ASN A 101 -11.61 -15.08 12.23
CA ASN A 101 -10.73 -14.12 12.90
C ASN A 101 -9.82 -13.33 11.96
N THR A 102 -9.88 -13.59 10.65
CA THR A 102 -8.97 -12.95 9.69
C THR A 102 -9.68 -11.77 9.03
N LEU A 103 -9.10 -10.58 9.20
CA LEU A 103 -9.54 -9.35 8.55
C LEU A 103 -8.67 -9.11 7.32
N THR A 104 -9.30 -9.09 6.15
CA THR A 104 -8.63 -8.72 4.90
C THR A 104 -8.62 -7.22 4.75
N VAL A 105 -7.43 -6.64 4.61
CA VAL A 105 -7.20 -5.20 4.50
C VAL A 105 -6.39 -4.90 3.25
N VAL A 106 -6.82 -3.86 2.53
CA VAL A 106 -6.10 -3.33 1.38
C VAL A 106 -5.32 -2.09 1.81
N MET A 107 -4.01 -2.08 1.60
CA MET A 107 -3.10 -1.04 2.08
C MET A 107 -2.29 -0.41 0.93
N ALA A 108 -2.04 0.89 1.02
CA ALA A 108 -1.10 1.57 0.11
C ALA A 108 0.37 1.23 0.44
N ASN A 109 0.68 1.12 1.73
CA ASN A 109 2.00 0.74 2.22
C ASN A 109 1.92 -0.53 3.08
N PRO A 110 2.10 -1.73 2.49
CA PRO A 110 1.99 -3.01 3.20
C PRO A 110 3.17 -3.28 4.14
N LEU A 111 4.22 -2.45 4.12
CA LEU A 111 5.39 -2.58 5.00
C LEU A 111 5.26 -1.74 6.27
N ASN A 112 4.17 -1.01 6.43
CA ASN A 112 3.90 -0.25 7.64
C ASN A 112 3.46 -1.21 8.76
N THR A 113 4.43 -1.78 9.47
CA THR A 113 4.18 -2.72 10.58
C THR A 113 3.41 -2.09 11.73
N GLN A 114 3.61 -0.79 12.00
CA GLN A 114 2.84 -0.09 13.02
C GLN A 114 1.35 -0.03 12.65
N ALA A 115 1.03 0.24 11.40
CA ALA A 115 -0.37 0.20 10.95
C ALA A 115 -0.97 -1.19 11.17
N ILE A 116 -0.23 -2.25 10.88
CA ILE A 116 -0.72 -3.63 11.05
C ILE A 116 -0.95 -3.94 12.54
N GLU A 117 0.01 -3.61 13.41
CA GLU A 117 -0.10 -3.81 14.86
C GLU A 117 -1.30 -3.04 15.43
N ASP A 118 -1.48 -1.77 15.03
CA ASP A 118 -2.65 -0.98 15.44
C ASP A 118 -3.97 -1.60 14.97
N LEU A 119 -4.01 -2.17 13.76
CA LEU A 119 -5.21 -2.84 13.25
C LEU A 119 -5.51 -4.12 14.04
N GLU A 120 -4.49 -4.91 14.36
CA GLU A 120 -4.61 -6.11 15.22
C GLU A 120 -5.16 -5.72 16.60
N ASP A 121 -4.64 -4.65 17.20
CA ASP A 121 -5.08 -4.15 18.50
C ASP A 121 -6.53 -3.64 18.49
N ILE A 122 -6.92 -2.90 17.45
CA ILE A 122 -8.27 -2.32 17.33
C ILE A 122 -9.32 -3.41 17.06
N THR A 123 -8.99 -4.37 16.19
CA THR A 123 -9.97 -5.33 15.65
C THR A 123 -9.92 -6.69 16.32
N HIS A 124 -8.86 -6.98 17.06
CA HIS A 124 -8.52 -8.29 17.61
C HIS A 124 -8.49 -9.40 16.54
N CYS A 125 -8.23 -9.04 15.29
CA CYS A 125 -8.20 -9.94 14.13
C CYS A 125 -6.77 -10.14 13.63
N ASP A 126 -6.51 -11.30 13.01
CA ASP A 126 -5.30 -11.51 12.21
C ASP A 126 -5.44 -10.73 10.88
N ILE A 127 -4.41 -10.00 10.48
CA ILE A 127 -4.49 -9.15 9.28
C ILE A 127 -3.95 -9.86 8.03
N GLN A 128 -4.82 -10.03 7.04
CA GLN A 128 -4.44 -10.46 5.70
C GLN A 128 -4.32 -9.26 4.77
N ILE A 129 -3.15 -9.09 4.14
CA ILE A 129 -2.80 -7.86 3.42
C ILE A 129 -2.90 -8.04 1.91
N PHE A 130 -3.56 -7.07 1.27
CA PHE A 130 -3.52 -6.81 -0.17
C PHE A 130 -3.00 -5.40 -0.42
N ILE A 131 -2.44 -5.15 -1.61
CA ILE A 131 -1.99 -3.81 -2.03
C ILE A 131 -2.99 -3.23 -3.01
N SER A 132 -3.25 -1.93 -2.89
CA SER A 132 -3.84 -1.15 -3.99
C SER A 132 -3.20 0.23 -4.11
N THR A 133 -3.63 1.02 -5.08
CA THR A 133 -3.12 2.37 -5.24
C THR A 133 -3.67 3.29 -4.13
N PRO A 134 -2.88 4.28 -3.66
CA PRO A 134 -3.38 5.27 -2.71
C PRO A 134 -4.66 5.97 -3.19
N SER A 135 -4.76 6.27 -4.49
CA SER A 135 -5.95 6.90 -5.07
C SER A 135 -7.18 6.02 -4.99
N ASP A 136 -7.07 4.72 -5.30
CA ASP A 136 -8.20 3.80 -5.23
C ASP A 136 -8.66 3.62 -3.79
N ILE A 137 -7.74 3.46 -2.85
CA ILE A 137 -8.05 3.32 -1.43
C ILE A 137 -8.77 4.58 -0.91
N ARG A 138 -8.26 5.77 -1.22
CA ARG A 138 -8.91 7.03 -0.80
C ARG A 138 -10.32 7.16 -1.38
N LYS A 139 -10.52 6.84 -2.66
CA LYS A 139 -11.85 6.83 -3.28
C LYS A 139 -12.80 5.87 -2.57
N SER A 140 -12.33 4.66 -2.24
CA SER A 140 -13.14 3.68 -1.51
C SER A 140 -13.45 4.14 -0.08
N ILE A 141 -12.51 4.77 0.62
CA ILE A 141 -12.77 5.36 1.94
C ILE A 141 -13.89 6.40 1.85
N GLU A 142 -13.90 7.27 0.84
CA GLU A 142 -14.99 8.24 0.65
C GLU A 142 -16.31 7.59 0.22
N LYS A 143 -16.27 6.47 -0.52
CA LYS A 143 -17.47 5.74 -0.94
C LYS A 143 -18.17 5.06 0.25
N PHE A 144 -17.41 4.49 1.18
CA PHE A 144 -17.94 3.57 2.19
C PHE A 144 -18.09 4.13 3.61
N TYR A 145 -17.41 5.23 3.95
CA TYR A 145 -17.51 5.90 5.25
C TYR A 145 -18.22 7.26 5.18
#